data_AF-A0A2M7X7C2-F1
#
_entry.id   AF-A0A2M7X7C2-F1
#
_cell.length_a   1.000
_cell.length_b   1.000
_cell.length_c   1.000
_cell.angle_alpha   90.00
_cell.angle_beta   90.00
_cell.angle_gamma   90.00
#
_symmetry.space_group_name_H-M   'P 1'
#
loop_
_entity.id
_entity.type
_entity.pdbx_description
1 polymer ?
#
loop_
_entity_poly.entity_id
_entity_poly.type
_entity_poly.pdbx_seq_one_letter_code
_entity_poly.pdbx_strand_id
1 'polypeptide(L)' 'MKTRDRLRIAVQKSGRLSEASQSLLQQCGLDFRQSRDKLFCFGETHPVDLLLVRDDDIPGLIA' A
#
# COMPACT_ATOMS: atom_id res chain seq x y z
N MET A 1 -9.61 5.72 15.22
CA MET A 1 -10.29 5.46 13.93
C MET A 1 -10.46 3.96 13.78
N LYS A 2 -11.64 3.45 13.39
CA LYS A 2 -11.79 2.00 13.18
C LYS A 2 -11.00 1.62 11.93
N THR A 3 -10.45 0.41 11.85
CA THR A 3 -9.65 -0.07 10.70
C THR A 3 -10.42 -0.11 9.37
N ARG A 4 -11.76 0.02 9.42
CA ARG A 4 -12.65 0.17 8.25
C ARG A 4 -12.69 1.59 7.68
N ASP A 5 -12.24 2.59 8.43
CA ASP A 5 -12.28 4.00 8.02
C ASP A 5 -11.02 4.42 7.25
N ARG A 6 -10.03 3.53 7.15
CA ARG A 6 -8.77 3.77 6.42
C ARG A 6 -8.86 3.18 5.03
N LEU A 7 -8.49 3.97 4.01
CA LEU A 7 -8.36 3.48 2.65
C LEU A 7 -7.18 2.49 2.59
N ARG A 8 -7.36 1.36 1.91
CA ARG A 8 -6.28 0.40 1.67
C ARG A 8 -6.00 0.33 0.18
N ILE A 9 -4.74 0.46 -0.19
CA ILE A 9 -4.28 0.37 -1.57
C ILE A 9 -3.42 -0.89 -1.69
N ALA A 10 -3.84 -1.82 -2.53
CA ALA A 10 -3.02 -2.97 -2.90
C ALA A 10 -2.02 -2.56 -3.98
N VAL A 11 -0.73 -2.83 -3.74
CA VAL A 11 0.37 -2.50 -4.64
C VAL A 11 1.27 -3.71 -4.81
N GLN A 12 1.84 -3.86 -6.01
CA GLN A 12 2.75 -4.95 -6.30
C GLN A 12 3.98 -4.87 -5.38
N LYS A 13 4.22 -5.93 -4.60
CA LYS A 13 5.33 -6.03 -3.63
C LYS A 13 6.72 -6.04 -4.30
N SER A 14 6.79 -6.61 -5.50
CA SER A 14 8.04 -6.83 -6.24
C SER A 14 7.75 -7.00 -7.72
N GLY A 15 8.62 -6.49 -8.58
CA GLY A 15 8.44 -6.56 -10.03
C GLY A 15 8.45 -5.17 -10.67
N ARG A 16 7.97 -5.08 -11.91
CA ARG A 16 8.13 -3.88 -12.75
C ARG A 16 7.43 -2.64 -12.18
N LEU A 17 6.35 -2.80 -11.40
CA LEU A 17 5.57 -1.68 -10.88
C LEU A 17 5.90 -1.31 -9.43
N SER A 18 6.61 -2.16 -8.69
CA SER A 18 6.78 -2.03 -7.24
C SER A 18 7.34 -0.65 -6.82
N GLU A 19 8.47 -0.26 -7.38
CA GLU A 19 9.15 0.99 -7.02
C GLU A 19 8.42 2.21 -7.58
N ALA A 20 8.01 2.15 -8.86
CA ALA A 20 7.32 3.25 -9.52
C ALA A 20 5.99 3.61 -8.84
N SER A 21 5.20 2.61 -8.43
CA SER A 21 3.95 2.85 -7.72
C SER A 21 4.18 3.48 -6.33
N GLN A 22 5.19 3.02 -5.59
CA GLN A 22 5.53 3.62 -4.29
C GLN A 22 6.05 5.05 -4.44
N SER A 23 6.92 5.29 -5.41
CA SER A 23 7.43 6.63 -5.72
C SER A 23 6.31 7.60 -6.11
N LEU A 24 5.34 7.16 -6.92
CA LEU A 24 4.19 7.97 -7.29
C LEU A 24 3.37 8.37 -6.05
N LEU A 25 3.08 7.41 -5.16
CA LEU A 25 2.30 7.70 -3.94
C LEU A 25 3.04 8.69 -3.02
N GLN A 26 4.36 8.56 -2.90
CA GLN A 26 5.21 9.50 -2.16
C GLN A 26 5.18 10.91 -2.79
N GLN A 27 5.24 11.01 -4.12
CA GLN A 27 5.10 12.28 -4.84
C GLN A 27 3.72 12.92 -4.66
N CYS A 28 2.68 12.12 -4.37
CA CYS A 28 1.37 12.61 -3.98
C CYS A 28 1.28 13.07 -2.51
N GLY A 29 2.37 13.03 -1.74
CA GLY A 29 2.40 13.43 -0.32
C GLY A 29 1.92 12.34 0.65
N LEU A 30 1.85 11.09 0.20
CA LEU A 30 1.49 9.95 1.06
C LEU A 30 2.76 9.32 1.63
N ASP A 31 2.98 9.51 2.93
CA ASP A 31 4.09 8.91 3.66
C ASP A 31 3.68 7.62 4.35
N PHE A 32 4.56 6.61 4.30
CA PHE A 32 4.28 5.31 4.86
C PHE A 32 5.43 4.76 5.70
N ARG A 33 5.08 4.15 6.82
CA ARG A 33 5.98 3.34 7.63
C ARG A 33 5.79 1.87 7.31
N GLN A 34 6.87 1.21 6.88
CA GLN A 34 6.84 -0.22 6.61
C GLN A 34 6.76 -1.05 7.90
N SER A 35 5.92 -2.08 7.87
CA SER A 35 5.79 -3.10 8.90
C SER A 35 7.01 -4.04 8.95
N ARG A 36 7.15 -4.80 10.05
CA ARG A 36 8.27 -5.74 10.22
C ARG A 36 8.28 -6.89 9.21
N ASP A 37 7.11 -7.36 8.80
CA ASP A 37 6.97 -8.47 7.84
C ASP A 37 7.06 -8.02 6.37
N LYS A 38 7.16 -6.70 6.13
CA LYS A 38 7.23 -6.08 4.79
C LYS A 38 6.03 -6.42 3.90
N LEU A 39 4.88 -6.74 4.48
CA LEU A 39 3.63 -6.96 3.75
C LEU A 39 2.69 -5.76 3.86
N PHE A 40 2.90 -4.92 4.87
CA PHE A 40 2.08 -3.74 5.13
C PHE A 40 2.92 -2.47 5.21
N CYS A 41 2.37 -1.36 4.74
CA CYS A 41 2.88 -0.03 5.04
C CYS A 41 1.76 0.82 5.65
N PHE A 42 1.99 1.39 6.82
CA PHE A 42 1.01 2.22 7.53
C PHE A 42 1.16 3.67 7.11
N GLY A 43 0.08 4.32 6.67
CA GLY A 43 0.12 5.74 6.32
C GLY A 43 0.31 6.62 7.54
N GLU A 44 1.27 7.54 7.44
CA GLU A 44 1.65 8.48 8.49
C GLU A 44 0.98 9.85 8.31
N THR A 45 0.89 10.35 7.07
CA THR A 45 0.30 11.67 6.77
C THR A 45 -1.21 11.62 6.58
N HIS A 46 -1.73 10.55 5.99
CA HIS A 46 -3.14 10.38 5.65
C HIS A 46 -3.68 9.02 6.13
N PRO A 47 -5.00 8.86 6.28
CA PRO A 47 -5.63 7.60 6.67
C PRO A 47 -5.65 6.56 5.52
N VAL A 48 -4.48 6.30 4.94
CA VAL A 48 -4.27 5.42 3.79
C VAL A 48 -3.20 4.40 4.14
N ASP A 49 -3.45 3.11 3.96
CA ASP A 49 -2.45 2.07 4.19
C ASP A 49 -2.15 1.31 2.89
N LEU A 50 -0.93 0.80 2.74
CA LEU A 50 -0.52 -0.03 1.62
C LEU A 50 -0.46 -1.50 1.99
N LEU A 51 -1.01 -2.32 1.11
CA LEU A 51 -0.89 -3.77 1.10
C LEU A 51 0.10 -4.16 0.00
N LEU A 52 1.26 -4.70 0.38
CA LEU A 52 2.25 -5.20 -0.56
C LEU A 52 1.95 -6.66 -0.90
N VAL A 53 1.42 -6.89 -2.09
CA VAL A 53 0.91 -8.20 -2.53
C VAL A 53 1.49 -8.61 -3.88
N ARG A 54 1.26 -9.85 -4.31
CA ARG A 54 1.57 -10.24 -5.69
C ARG A 54 0.52 -9.65 -6.62
N ASP A 55 0.92 -9.37 -7.85
CA ASP A 55 0.03 -8.85 -8.89
C ASP A 55 -1.19 -9.75 -9.12
N ASP A 56 -0.98 -11.07 -9.18
CA ASP A 56 -2.06 -12.05 -9.36
C ASP A 56 -3.06 -12.09 -8.18
N ASP A 57 -2.65 -11.66 -6.98
CA ASP A 57 -3.50 -11.65 -5.78
C ASP A 57 -4.36 -10.37 -5.67
N ILE A 58 -3.99 -9.27 -6.37
CA ILE A 58 -4.69 -7.97 -6.26
C ILE A 58 -6.18 -8.08 -6.60
N PRO A 59 -6.61 -8.75 -7.70
CA PRO A 59 -8.03 -8.86 -8.03
C PRO A 59 -8.87 -9.51 -6.92
N GLY A 60 -8.30 -10.48 -6.20
CA GLY A 60 -8.98 -11.16 -5.09
C GLY A 60 -9.22 -10.29 -3.86
N LEU A 61 -8.61 -9.10 -3.79
CA LEU A 61 -8.77 -8.14 -2.69
C LEU A 61 -9.88 -7.12 -2.94
N ILE A 62 -10.41 -7.06 -4.17
CA ILE A 62 -11.44 -6.11 -4.58
C ILE A 62 -12.72 -6.91 -4.86
N ALA A 63 -13.66 -6.87 -3.92
CA ALA A 63 -14.98 -7.50 -4.02
C ALA A 63 -16.07 -6.51 -3.62
#